data_AF-A0A933C0X9-F1
#
_entry.id   AF-A0A933C0X9-F1
#
_cell.length_a   1.000
_cell.length_b   1.000
_cell.length_c   1.000
_cell.angle_alpha   90.00
_cell.angle_beta   90.00
_cell.angle_gamma   90.00
#
_symmetry.space_group_name_H-M   'P 1'
#
loop_
_entity.id
_entity.type
_entity.pdbx_description
1 polymer ?
#
loop_
_entity_poly.entity_id
_entity_poly.type
_entity_poly.pdbx_seq_one_letter_code
_entity_poly.pdbx_strand_id
1 'polypeptide(L)'
;MGKMNAGQVVLCGLLAGAVIFVGEFVLGVAIIARDFEAALMELGLGPLRFGPATALLFGAIWLAMGVLAVWLYAAIRPRFGPGPRTAVYAGLFIWTIGVFFPTVGLVWLELLPVRLAVIATAWRLIEVPLATIAGARVYREEAGVPAGA
;
A
#
# COMPACT_ATOMS: atom_id res chain seq x y z
N MET A 1 2.66 -22.63 17.96
CA MET A 1 2.45 -21.67 16.85
C MET A 1 1.53 -20.59 17.38
N GLY A 2 1.99 -19.33 17.46
CA GLY A 2 1.12 -18.23 17.88
C GLY A 2 -0.04 -18.08 16.90
N LYS A 3 -1.25 -17.83 17.40
CA LYS A 3 -2.40 -17.54 16.54
C LYS A 3 -2.22 -16.14 15.95
N MET A 4 -2.55 -15.98 14.67
CA MET A 4 -2.56 -14.67 14.02
C MET A 4 -3.59 -13.78 14.73
N ASN A 5 -3.12 -12.70 15.35
CA ASN A 5 -3.98 -11.75 16.03
C ASN A 5 -4.68 -10.85 15.02
N ALA A 6 -5.95 -11.13 14.72
CA ALA A 6 -6.71 -10.39 13.71
C ALA A 6 -6.88 -8.91 14.08
N GLY A 7 -7.10 -8.59 15.36
CA GLY A 7 -7.23 -7.22 15.84
C GLY A 7 -5.94 -6.41 15.67
N GLN A 8 -4.79 -7.02 15.97
CA GLN A 8 -3.47 -6.43 15.75
C GLN A 8 -3.15 -6.28 14.26
N VAL A 9 -3.55 -7.22 13.41
CA VAL A 9 -3.38 -7.08 11.95
C VAL A 9 -4.14 -5.85 11.45
N VAL A 10 -5.39 -5.67 11.85
CA VAL A 10 -6.17 -4.49 11.44
C VAL A 10 -5.55 -3.22 11.99
N LEU A 11 -5.25 -3.14 13.29
CA LEU A 11 -4.67 -1.94 13.91
C LEU A 11 -3.33 -1.54 13.29
N CYS A 12 -2.40 -2.49 13.18
CA CYS A 12 -1.07 -2.25 12.60
C CYS A 12 -1.15 -2.00 11.09
N GLY A 13 -2.11 -2.64 10.43
CA GLY A 13 -2.46 -2.45 9.04
C GLY A 13 -2.95 -1.04 8.73
N LEU A 14 -3.84 -0.50 9.57
CA LEU A 14 -4.31 0.88 9.47
C LEU A 14 -3.17 1.88 9.67
N LEU A 15 -2.23 1.60 10.58
CA LEU A 15 -1.02 2.43 10.74
C LEU A 15 -0.16 2.42 9.47
N ALA A 16 0.10 1.24 8.88
CA ALA A 16 0.80 1.15 7.61
C ALA A 16 0.05 1.89 6.49
N GLY A 17 -1.28 1.73 6.45
CA GLY A 17 -2.15 2.40 5.50
C GLY A 17 -2.14 3.92 5.64
N ALA A 18 -2.05 4.44 6.85
CA ALA A 18 -1.91 5.87 7.10
C ALA A 18 -0.56 6.42 6.60
N VAL A 19 0.52 5.66 6.73
CA VAL A 19 1.82 6.03 6.16
C VAL A 19 1.75 6.12 4.64
N ILE A 20 1.13 5.12 4.00
CA ILE A 20 0.87 5.15 2.55
C ILE A 20 0.01 6.35 2.19
N PHE A 21 -1.10 6.58 2.90
CA PHE A 21 -2.00 7.70 2.63
C PHE A 21 -1.29 9.05 2.63
N VAL A 22 -0.41 9.29 3.61
CA VAL A 22 0.36 10.54 3.68
C VAL A 22 1.34 10.66 2.53
N GLY A 23 2.07 9.61 2.19
CA GLY A 23 3.02 9.67 1.08
C GLY A 23 2.33 9.76 -0.30
N GLU A 24 1.16 9.15 -0.46
CA GLU A 24 0.27 9.31 -1.62
C GLU A 24 -0.25 10.73 -1.76
N PHE A 25 -0.58 11.39 -0.65
CA PHE A 25 -0.94 12.80 -0.68
C PHE A 25 0.24 13.66 -1.17
N VAL A 26 1.46 13.38 -0.71
CA VAL A 26 2.67 14.07 -1.18
C VAL A 26 2.92 13.82 -2.66
N LEU A 27 2.93 12.56 -3.09
CA LEU A 27 3.12 12.20 -4.49
C LEU A 27 2.05 12.85 -5.37
N GLY A 28 0.79 12.63 -5.02
CA GLY A 28 -0.38 13.06 -5.78
C GLY A 28 -0.47 14.57 -5.92
N VAL A 29 -0.27 15.33 -4.83
CA VAL A 29 -0.44 16.79 -4.82
C VAL A 29 0.83 17.52 -5.25
N ALA A 30 2.00 17.11 -4.74
CA ALA A 30 3.22 17.90 -4.91
C ALA A 30 4.04 17.48 -6.14
N ILE A 31 3.97 16.22 -6.57
CA ILE A 31 4.88 15.69 -7.60
C ILE A 31 4.15 15.48 -8.93
N ILE A 32 3.02 14.79 -8.95
CA ILE A 32 2.40 14.33 -10.21
C ILE A 32 1.11 15.06 -10.61
N ALA A 33 0.54 15.90 -9.75
CA ALA A 33 -0.77 16.54 -9.99
C ALA A 33 -0.90 17.16 -11.38
N ARG A 34 0.05 18.02 -11.76
CA ARG A 34 0.01 18.80 -13.01
C ARG A 34 0.16 17.91 -14.24
N ASP A 35 1.14 17.02 -14.21
CA ASP A 35 1.41 16.10 -15.31
C ASP A 35 0.26 15.10 -15.50
N PHE A 36 -0.34 14.64 -14.40
CA PHE A 36 -1.48 13.72 -14.43
C PHE A 36 -2.76 14.41 -14.94
N GLU A 37 -3.00 15.66 -14.56
CA GLU A 37 -4.11 16.46 -15.12
C GLU A 37 -3.94 16.70 -16.62
N ALA A 38 -2.72 17.00 -17.08
CA ALA A 38 -2.43 17.15 -18.50
C ALA A 38 -2.72 15.85 -19.29
N ALA A 39 -2.29 14.70 -18.76
CA ALA A 39 -2.56 13.40 -19.37
C ALA A 39 -4.07 13.11 -19.50
N LEU A 40 -4.87 13.49 -18.51
CA LEU A 40 -6.33 13.31 -18.57
C LEU A 40 -7.01 14.25 -19.57
N MET A 41 -6.48 15.46 -19.75
CA MET A 41 -6.96 16.37 -20.79
C MET A 41 -6.66 15.82 -22.19
N GLU A 42 -5.50 15.22 -22.41
CA GLU A 42 -5.16 14.55 -23.68
C GLU A 42 -6.11 13.38 -24.00
N LEU A 43 -6.60 12.68 -22.96
CA LEU A 43 -7.60 11.62 -23.09
C LEU A 43 -9.04 12.12 -23.22
N GLY A 44 -9.28 13.45 -23.17
CA GLY A 44 -10.61 14.04 -23.23
C GLY A 44 -11.47 13.82 -21.98
N LEU A 45 -10.88 13.39 -20.87
CA LEU A 45 -11.58 13.07 -19.60
C LEU A 45 -11.83 14.31 -18.73
N GLY A 46 -11.22 15.45 -19.07
CA GLY A 46 -11.34 16.70 -18.33
C GLY A 46 -10.53 16.72 -17.02
N PRO A 47 -10.62 17.82 -16.24
CA PRO A 47 -9.86 17.96 -15.01
C PRO A 47 -10.36 16.99 -13.93
N LEU A 48 -9.43 16.48 -13.13
CA LEU A 48 -9.74 15.64 -11.97
C LEU A 48 -10.62 16.38 -10.98
N ARG A 49 -11.84 15.89 -10.79
CA ARG A 49 -12.70 16.32 -9.69
C ARG A 49 -12.48 15.41 -8.50
N PHE A 50 -11.54 15.76 -7.64
CA PHE A 50 -11.40 15.15 -6.31
C PHE A 50 -12.50 15.66 -5.39
N GLY A 51 -13.72 15.16 -5.60
CA GLY A 51 -14.82 15.37 -4.65
C GLY A 51 -14.59 14.60 -3.34
N PRO A 52 -15.35 14.91 -2.28
CA PRO A 52 -15.25 14.22 -1.00
C PRO A 52 -15.39 12.69 -1.12
N ALA A 53 -16.27 12.22 -2.00
CA ALA A 53 -16.48 10.78 -2.23
C ALA A 53 -15.25 10.09 -2.84
N THR A 54 -14.61 10.72 -3.83
CA THR A 54 -13.40 10.20 -4.48
C THR A 54 -12.23 10.18 -3.49
N ALA A 55 -12.06 11.23 -2.69
CA ALA A 55 -11.04 11.28 -1.65
C ALA A 55 -11.23 10.17 -0.60
N LEU A 56 -12.48 9.94 -0.16
CA LEU A 56 -12.81 8.87 0.77
C LEU A 56 -12.50 7.49 0.18
N LEU A 57 -12.84 7.25 -1.09
CA LEU A 57 -12.57 5.99 -1.77
C LEU A 57 -11.07 5.70 -1.87
N PHE A 58 -10.27 6.67 -2.35
CA PHE A 58 -8.81 6.50 -2.42
C PHE A 58 -8.20 6.30 -1.03
N GLY A 59 -8.66 7.06 -0.04
CA GLY A 59 -8.24 6.87 1.35
C GLY A 59 -8.50 5.47 1.87
N ALA A 60 -9.70 4.93 1.62
CA ALA A 60 -10.05 3.57 1.99
C ALA A 60 -9.17 2.52 1.29
N ILE A 61 -8.84 2.72 0.01
CA ILE A 61 -7.94 1.82 -0.75
C ILE A 61 -6.54 1.82 -0.14
N TRP A 62 -5.98 2.98 0.20
CA TRP A 62 -4.64 3.06 0.82
C TRP A 62 -4.60 2.41 2.20
N LEU A 63 -5.65 2.62 3.00
CA LEU A 63 -5.81 1.93 4.29
C LEU A 63 -5.91 0.42 4.11
N ALA A 64 -6.72 -0.04 3.16
CA ALA A 64 -6.86 -1.47 2.85
C ALA A 64 -5.53 -2.08 2.38
N MET A 65 -4.76 -1.37 1.55
CA MET A 65 -3.45 -1.84 1.11
C MET A 65 -2.47 -2.04 2.27
N GLY A 66 -2.46 -1.12 3.24
CA GLY A 66 -1.69 -1.26 4.48
C GLY A 66 -2.11 -2.48 5.31
N VAL A 67 -3.42 -2.71 5.45
CA VAL A 67 -3.96 -3.89 6.14
C VAL A 67 -3.56 -5.19 5.44
N LEU A 68 -3.69 -5.25 4.11
CA LEU A 68 -3.28 -6.42 3.33
C LEU A 68 -1.77 -6.69 3.44
N ALA A 69 -0.94 -5.64 3.48
CA ALA A 69 0.50 -5.79 3.65
C ALA A 69 0.89 -6.35 5.02
N VAL A 70 0.27 -5.84 6.08
CA VAL A 70 0.53 -6.34 7.45
C VAL A 70 -0.09 -7.73 7.66
N TRP A 71 -1.25 -8.01 7.07
CA TRP A 71 -1.84 -9.35 7.06
C TRP A 71 -0.90 -10.35 6.38
N LEU A 72 -0.37 -10.00 5.20
CA LEU A 72 0.56 -10.86 4.49
C LEU A 72 1.85 -11.07 5.30
N TYR A 73 2.39 -10.00 5.90
CA TYR A 73 3.52 -10.10 6.85
C TYR A 73 3.22 -11.11 7.97
N ALA A 74 2.08 -10.99 8.64
CA ALA A 74 1.68 -11.90 9.71
C ALA A 74 1.52 -13.35 9.20
N ALA A 75 0.99 -13.55 7.99
CA ALA A 75 0.81 -14.87 7.39
C ALA A 75 2.13 -15.56 7.02
N ILE A 76 3.15 -14.82 6.58
CA ILE A 76 4.46 -15.38 6.20
C ILE A 76 5.45 -15.40 7.38
N ARG A 77 5.23 -14.61 8.43
CA ARG A 77 6.07 -14.52 9.64
C ARG A 77 6.43 -15.87 10.26
N PRO A 78 5.56 -16.89 10.35
CA PRO A 78 5.93 -18.19 10.93
C PRO A 78 7.00 -18.95 10.13
N ARG A 79 7.14 -18.68 8.84
CA ARG A 79 8.09 -19.37 7.94
C ARG A 79 9.37 -18.57 7.73
N PHE A 80 9.25 -17.25 7.60
CA PHE A 80 10.37 -16.34 7.31
C PHE A 80 10.99 -15.74 8.57
N GLY A 81 10.37 -15.95 9.73
CA GLY A 81 10.76 -15.35 10.99
C GLY A 81 10.24 -13.92 11.17
N PRO A 82 10.19 -13.42 12.42
CA PRO A 82 9.85 -12.04 12.71
C PRO A 82 10.97 -11.09 12.26
N GLY A 83 10.60 -9.93 11.72
CA GLY A 83 11.56 -8.85 11.47
C GLY A 83 11.31 -8.02 10.22
N PRO A 84 12.14 -6.97 10.01
CA PRO A 84 11.96 -6.02 8.91
C PRO A 84 12.15 -6.66 7.53
N ARG A 85 13.01 -7.69 7.39
CA ARG A 85 13.19 -8.40 6.11
C ARG A 85 11.90 -9.05 5.64
N THR A 86 11.18 -9.73 6.54
CA THR A 86 9.89 -10.35 6.25
C THR A 86 8.83 -9.31 5.89
N ALA A 87 8.84 -8.15 6.57
CA ALA A 87 7.95 -7.03 6.23
C ALA A 87 8.25 -6.45 4.84
N VAL A 88 9.52 -6.36 4.44
CA VAL A 88 9.92 -5.96 3.08
C VAL A 88 9.39 -6.94 2.04
N TYR A 89 9.50 -8.26 2.27
CA TYR A 89 8.95 -9.23 1.33
C TYR A 89 7.43 -9.10 1.17
N ALA A 90 6.70 -8.91 2.26
CA ALA A 90 5.26 -8.66 2.20
C ALA A 90 4.94 -7.35 1.47
N GLY A 91 5.65 -6.26 1.79
CA GLY A 91 5.47 -4.97 1.14
C GLY A 91 5.79 -4.99 -0.36
N LEU A 92 6.87 -5.66 -0.76
CA LEU A 92 7.23 -5.84 -2.18
C LEU A 92 6.21 -6.68 -2.94
N PHE A 93 5.66 -7.71 -2.30
CA PHE A 93 4.59 -8.51 -2.90
C PHE A 93 3.34 -7.65 -3.13
N ILE A 94 2.88 -6.90 -2.12
CA ILE A 94 1.74 -5.99 -2.24
C ILE A 94 1.99 -4.90 -3.28
N TRP A 95 3.19 -4.31 -3.29
CA TRP A 95 3.58 -3.36 -4.33
C TRP A 95 3.50 -3.99 -5.73
N THR A 96 3.97 -5.21 -5.90
CA THR A 96 3.95 -5.88 -7.21
C THR A 96 2.52 -6.07 -7.72
N ILE A 97 1.63 -6.59 -6.87
CA ILE A 97 0.25 -6.90 -7.28
C ILE A 97 -0.67 -5.68 -7.30
N GLY A 98 -0.47 -4.75 -6.38
CA GLY A 98 -1.35 -3.59 -6.16
C GLY A 98 -0.90 -2.34 -6.89
N VAL A 99 0.37 -2.27 -7.31
CA VAL A 99 0.94 -1.09 -7.98
C VAL A 99 1.53 -1.47 -9.34
N PHE A 100 2.53 -2.36 -9.37
CA PHE A 100 3.30 -2.62 -10.59
C PHE A 100 2.43 -3.16 -11.72
N PHE A 101 1.74 -4.29 -11.52
CA PHE A 101 0.91 -4.89 -12.57
C PHE A 101 -0.23 -3.98 -13.05
N PRO A 102 -1.03 -3.34 -12.16
CA PRO A 102 -2.05 -2.40 -12.60
C PRO A 102 -1.48 -1.23 -13.40
N THR A 103 -0.33 -0.68 -12.98
CA THR A 103 0.32 0.43 -13.68
C THR A 103 0.79 0.03 -15.08
N VAL A 104 1.38 -1.15 -15.22
CA VAL A 104 1.76 -1.70 -16.53
C VAL A 104 0.54 -1.85 -17.44
N GLY A 105 -0.59 -2.32 -16.89
CA GLY A 105 -1.85 -2.39 -17.64
C GLY A 105 -2.34 -1.03 -18.14
N LEU A 106 -2.28 0.01 -17.31
CA LEU A 106 -2.66 1.37 -17.72
C LEU A 106 -1.75 1.94 -18.81
N VAL A 107 -0.44 1.69 -18.73
CA VAL A 107 0.51 2.07 -19.78
C VAL A 107 0.23 1.33 -21.08
N TRP A 108 -0.05 0.03 -21.00
CA TRP A 108 -0.35 -0.80 -22.18
C TRP A 108 -1.64 -0.37 -22.89
N LEU A 109 -2.63 0.12 -22.13
CA LEU A 109 -3.87 0.69 -22.66
C LEU A 109 -3.74 2.15 -23.11
N GLU A 110 -2.53 2.73 -23.07
CA GLU A 110 -2.24 4.13 -23.38
C GLU A 110 -3.01 5.14 -22.51
N LEU A 111 -3.48 4.70 -21.34
CA LEU A 111 -4.24 5.52 -20.38
C LEU A 111 -3.34 6.28 -19.40
N LEU A 112 -2.05 5.95 -19.33
CA LEU A 112 -1.09 6.58 -18.43
C LEU A 112 0.25 6.79 -19.15
N PRO A 113 0.76 8.03 -19.24
CA PRO A 113 2.07 8.29 -19.81
C PRO A 113 3.19 7.53 -19.09
N VAL A 114 4.11 6.94 -19.85
CA VAL A 114 5.22 6.11 -19.32
C VAL A 114 6.03 6.85 -18.25
N ARG A 115 6.33 8.14 -18.46
CA ARG A 115 7.08 8.94 -17.49
C ARG A 115 6.36 9.03 -16.14
N LEU A 116 5.05 9.27 -16.14
CA LEU A 116 4.24 9.31 -14.92
C LEU A 116 4.18 7.95 -14.24
N ALA A 117 3.97 6.89 -15.03
CA ALA A 117 3.99 5.52 -14.54
C ALA A 117 5.30 5.18 -13.82
N VAL A 118 6.44 5.51 -14.42
CA VAL A 118 7.76 5.25 -13.81
C VAL A 118 7.93 5.99 -12.47
N ILE A 119 7.59 7.29 -12.42
CA ILE A 119 7.68 8.09 -11.18
C ILE A 119 6.76 7.50 -10.09
N ALA A 120 5.50 7.26 -10.45
CA ALA A 120 4.47 6.73 -9.57
C ALA A 120 4.84 5.34 -9.00
N THR A 121 5.33 4.45 -9.85
CA THR A 121 5.72 3.08 -9.49
C THR A 121 7.00 3.07 -8.64
N ALA A 122 8.00 3.88 -8.99
CA ALA A 122 9.26 3.96 -8.25
C ALA A 122 9.09 4.58 -6.85
N TRP A 123 8.21 5.58 -6.70
CA TRP A 123 7.86 6.11 -5.39
C TRP A 123 7.30 5.03 -4.47
N ARG A 124 6.26 4.33 -4.96
CA ARG A 124 5.56 3.28 -4.22
C ARG A 124 6.43 2.07 -3.91
N LEU A 125 7.48 1.84 -4.71
CA LEU A 125 8.45 0.75 -4.48
C LEU A 125 9.17 0.92 -3.14
N ILE A 126 9.34 2.15 -2.69
CA ILE A 126 10.00 2.46 -1.42
C ILE A 126 8.96 2.66 -0.31
N GLU A 127 7.90 3.40 -0.60
CA GLU A 127 6.84 3.73 0.36
C GLU A 127 6.12 2.50 0.90
N VAL A 128 5.69 1.56 0.05
CA VAL A 128 4.90 0.39 0.49
C VAL A 128 5.71 -0.52 1.42
N PRO A 129 6.98 -0.90 1.12
CA PRO A 129 7.81 -1.63 2.07
C PRO A 129 8.07 -0.86 3.37
N LEU A 130 8.33 0.45 3.31
CA LEU A 130 8.56 1.26 4.52
C LEU A 130 7.31 1.32 5.41
N ALA A 131 6.14 1.53 4.82
CA ALA A 131 4.86 1.50 5.52
C ALA A 131 4.59 0.13 6.15
N THR A 132 4.89 -0.94 5.41
CA THR A 132 4.74 -2.32 5.90
C THR A 132 5.67 -2.58 7.08
N ILE A 133 6.93 -2.11 7.03
CA ILE A 133 7.85 -2.16 8.17
C ILE A 133 7.30 -1.40 9.37
N ALA A 134 6.75 -0.20 9.15
CA ALA A 134 6.17 0.62 10.22
C ALA A 134 5.01 -0.12 10.93
N GLY A 135 4.08 -0.71 10.19
CA GLY A 135 3.01 -1.54 10.75
C GLY A 135 3.54 -2.81 11.43
N ALA A 136 4.47 -3.52 10.79
CA ALA A 136 5.04 -4.76 11.30
C ALA A 136 5.82 -4.58 12.62
N ARG A 137 6.41 -3.40 12.88
CA ARG A 137 7.12 -3.09 14.13
C ARG A 137 6.21 -3.09 15.35
N VAL A 138 4.94 -2.72 15.18
CA VAL A 138 3.97 -2.63 16.27
C VAL A 138 3.18 -3.94 16.43
N TYR A 139 3.24 -4.82 15.44
CA TYR A 139 2.51 -6.09 15.40
C TYR A 139 3.00 -7.10 16.43
N ARG A 140 2.05 -7.62 17.21
CA ARG A 140 2.25 -8.73 18.16
C ARG A 140 1.26 -9.86 17.89
N GLU A 141 1.73 -11.11 17.97
CA GLU A 141 0.85 -12.29 17.92
C GLU A 141 0.04 -12.42 19.21
N GLU A 142 -1.09 -13.14 19.14
CA GLU A 142 -1.81 -13.55 20.34
C GLU A 142 -0.91 -14.46 21.17
N ALA A 143 -0.77 -14.16 22.46
CA ALA A 143 -0.18 -15.10 23.40
C ALA A 143 -1.02 -16.37 23.37
N GLY A 144 -0.45 -17.48 22.92
CA GLY A 144 -1.11 -18.77 22.99
C GLY A 144 -1.40 -19.08 24.45
N VAL A 145 -2.67 -19.33 24.79
CA VAL A 145 -3.02 -19.96 26.07
C VAL A 145 -2.17 -21.25 26.16
N PRO A 146 -1.39 -21.46 27.23
CA PRO A 146 -0.63 -22.69 27.39
C PRO A 146 -1.60 -23.87 27.31
N ALA A 147 -1.30 -24.84 26.45
CA ALA A 147 -2.05 -26.09 26.43
C ALA A 147 -1.73 -26.86 27.71
N GLY A 148 -2.56 -26.69 28.75
CA GLY A 148 -2.42 -27.42 30.03
C GLY A 148 -2.92 -26.65 31.25
N ALA A 149 -4.19 -26.25 31.26
CA ALA A 149 -4.91 -25.91 32.50
C ALA A 149 -6.07 -26.89 32.67
#